data_AF-A0A528GQL8-F1
#
_entry.id   AF-A0A528GQL8-F1
#
_cell.length_a   1.000
_cell.length_b   1.000
_cell.length_c   1.000
_cell.angle_alpha   90.00
_cell.angle_beta   90.00
_cell.angle_gamma   90.00
#
_symmetry.space_group_name_H-M   'P 1'
#
loop_
_entity.id
_entity.type
_entity.pdbx_description
1 polymer ?
#
loop_
_entity_poly.entity_id
_entity_poly.type
_entity_poly.pdbx_seq_one_letter_code
_entity_poly.pdbx_strand_id
1 'polypeptide(L)'
;LKVQTGARATRILVESNRTVGVEYVQGGCTRVARAEREVILSAGAINSPRLLLISGIGPAEHLKKTGIPVVHDLPGVGRGLQDHVDCYLIYELNGPHGYDKYKKLRWKAWAGLQYALFRQGPICSNIIEGGAFW
;
A
#
# COMPACT_ATOMS: atom_id res chain seq x y z
N LEU A 1 -19.74 3.16 -11.45
CA LEU A 1 -18.39 2.94 -10.88
C LEU A 1 -17.60 2.03 -11.81
N LYS A 2 -16.34 2.38 -12.14
CA LYS A 2 -15.45 1.54 -12.96
C LYS A 2 -14.17 1.27 -12.16
N VAL A 3 -13.81 0.00 -12.02
CA VAL A 3 -12.56 -0.42 -11.34
C VAL A 3 -11.58 -0.94 -12.39
N GLN A 4 -10.32 -0.57 -12.26
CA GLN A 4 -9.22 -1.06 -13.10
C GLN A 4 -8.18 -1.70 -12.19
N THR A 5 -7.99 -3.01 -12.31
CA THR A 5 -6.94 -3.76 -11.60
C THR A 5 -5.77 -4.06 -12.54
N GLY A 6 -4.62 -4.42 -11.98
CA GLY A 6 -3.38 -4.59 -12.76
C GLY A 6 -2.95 -3.32 -13.51
N ALA A 7 -3.39 -2.15 -13.03
CA ALA A 7 -3.20 -0.84 -13.64
C ALA A 7 -2.29 0.01 -12.74
N ARG A 8 -0.99 0.01 -13.01
CA ARG A 8 -0.01 0.74 -12.20
C ARG A 8 0.11 2.17 -12.70
N ALA A 9 -0.28 3.15 -11.88
CA ALA A 9 -0.08 4.57 -12.19
C ALA A 9 1.42 4.89 -12.33
N THR A 10 1.77 5.65 -13.38
CA THR A 10 3.15 6.02 -13.72
C THR A 10 3.38 7.53 -13.75
N ARG A 11 2.34 8.32 -14.02
CA ARG A 11 2.45 9.79 -14.06
C ARG A 11 1.10 10.47 -13.83
N ILE A 12 1.09 11.58 -13.12
CA ILE A 12 -0.04 12.51 -13.01
C ILE A 12 0.07 13.51 -14.17
N LEU A 13 -1.02 13.69 -14.89
CA LEU A 13 -1.07 14.59 -16.04
C LEU A 13 -1.56 15.96 -15.60
N VAL A 14 -0.77 17.00 -15.89
CA VAL A 14 -1.07 18.39 -15.53
C VAL A 14 -1.03 19.24 -16.79
N GLU A 15 -2.10 20.01 -17.02
CA GLU A 15 -2.21 20.96 -18.13
C GLU A 15 -2.64 22.32 -17.54
N SER A 16 -1.92 23.39 -17.88
CA SER A 16 -2.22 24.76 -17.40
C SER A 16 -2.44 24.85 -15.88
N ASN A 17 -1.55 24.22 -15.11
CA ASN A 17 -1.61 24.17 -13.64
C ASN A 17 -2.83 23.43 -13.05
N ARG A 18 -3.53 22.61 -13.85
CA ARG A 18 -4.64 21.76 -13.41
C ARG A 18 -4.32 20.29 -13.69
N THR A 19 -4.55 19.42 -12.71
CA THR A 19 -4.50 17.97 -12.95
C THR A 19 -5.67 17.53 -13.83
N VAL A 20 -5.37 16.87 -14.94
CA VAL A 20 -6.36 16.46 -15.95
C VAL A 20 -6.54 14.95 -16.05
N GLY A 21 -5.71 14.18 -15.35
CA GLY A 21 -5.78 12.73 -15.40
C GLY A 21 -4.54 12.01 -14.87
N VAL A 22 -4.49 10.72 -15.15
CA VAL A 22 -3.40 9.82 -14.75
C VAL A 22 -3.02 8.93 -15.92
N GLU A 23 -1.71 8.78 -16.13
CA GLU A 23 -1.12 7.75 -16.97
C GLU A 23 -0.88 6.49 -16.13
N TYR A 24 -1.21 5.33 -16.68
CA TYR A 24 -0.99 4.04 -16.04
C TYR A 24 -0.61 2.97 -17.06
N VAL A 25 0.12 1.96 -16.59
CA VAL A 25 0.45 0.77 -17.38
C VAL A 25 -0.46 -0.38 -16.99
N GLN A 26 -1.07 -1.03 -17.97
CA GLN A 26 -1.92 -2.20 -17.79
C GLN A 26 -1.69 -3.20 -18.93
N GLY A 27 -1.36 -4.44 -18.59
CA GLY A 27 -1.03 -5.47 -19.59
C GLY A 27 0.17 -5.11 -20.48
N GLY A 28 1.15 -4.38 -19.95
CA GLY A 28 2.32 -3.92 -20.69
C GLY A 28 2.10 -2.69 -21.58
N CYS A 29 0.85 -2.20 -21.70
CA CYS A 29 0.53 -1.02 -22.50
C CYS A 29 0.33 0.21 -21.60
N THR A 30 0.88 1.35 -22.03
CA THR A 30 0.61 2.66 -21.42
C THR A 30 -0.78 3.15 -21.85
N ARG A 31 -1.56 3.63 -20.89
CA ARG A 31 -2.93 4.13 -21.04
C ARG A 31 -3.11 5.42 -20.25
N VAL A 32 -4.10 6.20 -20.64
CA VAL A 32 -4.47 7.45 -19.96
C VAL A 32 -5.92 7.39 -19.52
N ALA A 33 -6.18 7.78 -18.27
CA ALA A 33 -7.52 8.08 -17.77
C ALA A 33 -7.59 9.58 -17.50
N ARG A 34 -8.47 10.29 -18.22
CA ARG A 34 -8.74 11.71 -18.01
C ARG A 34 -9.88 11.89 -17.00
N ALA A 35 -9.80 12.98 -16.23
CA ALA A 35 -10.80 13.37 -15.26
C ALA A 35 -11.33 14.78 -15.60
N GLU A 36 -12.65 14.92 -15.62
CA GLU A 36 -13.29 16.21 -15.91
C GLU A 36 -13.13 17.19 -14.75
N ARG A 37 -13.30 16.69 -13.51
CA ARG A 37 -13.28 17.51 -12.29
C ARG A 37 -11.97 17.38 -11.55
N GLU A 38 -11.71 16.22 -10.96
CA GLU A 38 -10.64 16.02 -9.99
C GLU A 38 -9.96 14.66 -10.12
N VAL A 39 -8.71 14.59 -9.64
CA VAL A 39 -7.96 13.35 -9.44
C VAL A 39 -7.56 13.29 -7.97
N ILE A 40 -8.02 12.26 -7.27
CA ILE A 40 -7.69 12.03 -5.86
C ILE A 40 -6.55 11.02 -5.78
N LEU A 41 -5.42 11.44 -5.22
CA LEU A 41 -4.25 10.59 -5.03
C LEU A 41 -4.36 9.84 -3.69
N SER A 42 -4.41 8.51 -3.76
CA SER A 42 -4.55 7.64 -2.57
C SER A 42 -3.64 6.41 -2.66
N ALA A 43 -2.38 6.60 -3.06
CA ALA A 43 -1.41 5.52 -3.23
C ALA A 43 -0.65 5.17 -1.92
N GLY A 44 -1.10 5.69 -0.78
CA GLY A 44 -0.48 5.49 0.54
C GLY A 44 0.77 6.36 0.78
N ALA A 45 1.32 6.29 1.99
CA ALA A 45 2.40 7.16 2.47
C ALA A 45 3.71 7.04 1.67
N ILE A 46 3.95 5.89 1.03
CA ILE A 46 5.16 5.65 0.23
C ILE A 46 4.95 6.00 -1.25
N ASN A 47 3.88 5.48 -1.88
CA ASN A 47 3.73 5.64 -3.32
C ASN A 47 3.10 6.98 -3.73
N SER A 48 2.35 7.65 -2.85
CA SER A 48 1.79 8.98 -3.16
C SER A 48 2.90 10.03 -3.37
N PRO A 49 3.84 10.25 -2.43
CA PRO A 49 4.93 11.18 -2.68
C PRO A 49 5.82 10.73 -3.84
N ARG A 50 6.06 9.42 -4.00
CA ARG A 50 6.79 8.90 -5.17
C ARG A 50 6.11 9.29 -6.49
N LEU A 51 4.79 9.11 -6.62
CA LEU A 51 4.06 9.42 -7.85
C LEU A 51 4.07 10.93 -8.13
N LEU A 52 3.94 11.77 -7.11
CA LEU A 52 4.08 13.22 -7.24
C LEU A 52 5.49 13.58 -7.77
N LEU A 53 6.54 13.05 -7.16
CA LEU A 53 7.93 13.32 -7.54
C LEU A 53 8.20 12.93 -9.01
N ILE A 54 7.84 11.70 -9.42
CA ILE A 54 8.06 11.26 -10.81
C ILE A 54 7.15 11.97 -11.83
N SER A 55 6.14 12.71 -11.36
CA SER A 55 5.28 13.57 -12.16
C SER A 55 5.74 15.03 -12.17
N GLY A 56 6.88 15.35 -11.57
CA GLY A 56 7.44 16.70 -11.51
C GLY A 56 6.83 17.60 -10.44
N ILE A 57 6.13 17.04 -9.45
CA ILE A 57 5.55 17.77 -8.32
C ILE A 57 6.35 17.43 -7.05
N GLY A 58 7.14 18.38 -6.56
CA GLY A 58 8.02 18.16 -5.41
C GLY A 58 9.15 19.18 -5.31
N PRO A 59 10.17 18.97 -4.47
CA PRO A 59 11.25 19.94 -4.28
C PRO A 59 12.02 20.18 -5.59
N ALA A 60 11.96 21.39 -6.15
CA ALA A 60 12.48 21.70 -7.49
C ALA A 60 13.96 21.32 -7.67
N GLU A 61 14.81 21.61 -6.68
CA GLU A 61 16.24 21.27 -6.73
C GLU A 61 16.49 19.76 -6.76
N HIS A 62 15.69 18.96 -6.04
CA HIS A 62 15.79 17.51 -6.10
C HIS A 62 15.34 16.97 -7.46
N LEU A 63 14.20 17.46 -7.97
CA LEU A 63 13.67 17.07 -9.27
C LEU A 63 14.68 17.34 -10.40
N LYS A 64 15.24 18.56 -10.44
CA LYS A 64 16.30 18.94 -11.40
C LYS A 64 17.52 18.02 -11.32
N LYS A 65 18.02 17.72 -10.11
CA LYS A 65 19.17 16.81 -9.91
C LYS A 65 18.92 15.40 -10.43
N THR A 66 17.66 14.95 -10.42
CA THR A 66 17.24 13.65 -10.95
C THR A 66 16.81 13.66 -12.42
N GLY A 67 16.91 14.80 -13.11
CA GLY A 67 16.51 14.94 -14.51
C GLY A 67 15.00 14.98 -14.74
N ILE A 68 14.20 15.22 -13.71
CA ILE A 68 12.74 15.31 -13.81
C ILE A 68 12.36 16.78 -14.02
N PRO A 69 11.60 17.11 -15.09
CA PRO A 69 11.09 18.46 -15.29
C PRO A 69 10.21 18.91 -14.11
N VAL A 70 10.42 20.13 -13.64
CA VAL A 70 9.63 20.71 -12.55
C VAL A 70 8.30 21.21 -13.10
N VAL A 71 7.21 20.55 -12.71
CA VAL A 71 5.83 20.97 -13.00
C VAL A 71 5.33 21.91 -11.90
N HIS A 72 5.61 21.59 -10.64
CA HIS A 72 5.24 22.40 -9.49
C HIS A 72 6.24 22.20 -8.35
N ASP A 73 6.83 23.29 -7.86
CA ASP A 73 7.76 23.23 -6.72
C ASP A 73 6.98 23.10 -5.40
N LEU A 74 7.09 21.94 -4.77
CA LEU A 74 6.41 21.62 -3.52
C LEU A 74 7.37 20.89 -2.56
N PRO A 75 8.16 21.63 -1.75
CA PRO A 75 9.28 21.06 -1.00
C PRO A 75 8.88 20.05 0.09
N GLY A 76 7.62 20.04 0.51
CA GLY A 76 7.10 19.08 1.48
C GLY A 76 6.89 17.66 0.95
N VAL A 77 6.84 17.46 -0.37
CA VAL A 77 6.60 16.14 -0.96
C VAL A 77 7.75 15.19 -0.61
N GLY A 78 7.41 14.04 -0.03
CA GLY A 78 8.38 13.03 0.41
C GLY A 78 9.08 13.35 1.73
N ARG A 79 8.65 14.39 2.45
CA ARG A 79 9.14 14.73 3.80
C ARG A 79 8.12 14.34 4.87
N GLY A 80 8.56 14.34 6.12
CA GLY A 80 7.71 14.08 7.27
C GLY A 80 7.21 12.64 7.39
N LEU A 81 7.95 11.66 6.81
CA LEU A 81 7.66 10.24 7.04
C LEU A 81 7.83 9.94 8.53
N GLN A 82 6.77 9.42 9.12
CA GLN A 82 6.72 8.93 10.50
C GLN A 82 6.22 7.50 10.45
N ASP A 83 6.76 6.68 11.32
CA ASP A 83 6.38 5.28 11.45
C ASP A 83 6.52 4.84 12.91
N HIS A 84 5.84 3.76 13.27
CA HIS A 84 6.00 3.13 14.57
C HIS A 84 7.08 2.05 14.45
N VAL A 85 8.19 2.21 15.18
CA VAL A 85 9.22 1.18 15.23
C VAL A 85 8.68 -0.01 16.01
N ASP A 86 8.69 -1.18 15.39
CA ASP A 86 8.24 -2.42 16.00
C ASP A 86 9.44 -3.29 16.42
N CYS A 87 9.32 -3.97 17.56
CA CYS A 87 10.34 -4.86 18.11
C CYS A 87 9.67 -6.13 18.65
N TYR A 88 10.07 -7.27 18.11
CA TYR A 88 9.49 -8.56 18.46
C TYR A 88 10.29 -9.26 19.55
N LEU A 89 9.60 -9.63 20.63
CA LEU A 89 10.10 -10.55 21.65
C LEU A 89 9.37 -11.87 21.49
N ILE A 90 10.12 -12.93 21.18
CA ILE A 90 9.56 -14.28 20.96
C ILE A 90 9.89 -15.13 22.19
N TYR A 91 8.86 -15.73 22.78
CA TYR A 91 8.98 -16.57 23.96
C TYR A 91 8.50 -18.00 23.67
N GLU A 92 9.15 -18.99 24.28
CA GLU A 92 8.65 -20.35 24.28
C GLU A 92 7.50 -20.49 25.30
N LEU A 93 6.42 -21.15 24.88
CA LEU A 93 5.28 -21.43 25.74
C LEU A 93 5.52 -22.72 26.54
N ASN A 94 5.06 -22.76 27.78
CA ASN A 94 5.13 -23.94 28.65
C ASN A 94 4.14 -25.07 28.28
N GLY A 95 3.66 -25.10 27.03
CA GLY A 95 2.65 -26.05 26.55
C GLY A 95 2.10 -25.69 25.16
N PRO A 96 1.18 -26.51 24.61
CA PRO A 96 0.66 -26.34 23.26
C PRO A 96 -0.46 -25.28 23.18
N HIS A 97 -0.22 -24.11 23.78
CA HIS A 97 -1.20 -23.01 23.88
C HIS A 97 -1.15 -22.05 22.68
N GLY A 98 -0.11 -22.14 21.85
CA GLY A 98 0.04 -21.35 20.62
C GLY A 98 -0.49 -22.05 19.37
N TYR A 99 -0.30 -21.40 18.23
CA TYR A 99 -0.77 -21.88 16.92
C TYR A 99 0.13 -22.97 16.29
N ASP A 100 1.23 -23.33 16.94
CA ASP A 100 2.25 -24.25 16.41
C ASP A 100 1.70 -25.63 16.02
N LYS A 101 0.65 -26.11 16.69
CA LYS A 101 -0.03 -27.37 16.34
C LYS A 101 -0.54 -27.39 14.89
N TYR A 102 -0.95 -26.22 14.36
CA TYR A 102 -1.48 -26.06 13.01
C TYR A 102 -0.39 -26.00 11.92
N LYS A 103 0.90 -26.00 12.29
CA LYS A 103 1.99 -26.23 11.33
C LYS A 103 1.91 -27.64 10.71
N LYS A 104 1.39 -28.63 11.46
CA LYS A 104 1.21 -30.02 11.00
C LYS A 104 0.05 -30.13 10.01
N LEU A 105 0.26 -30.82 8.89
CA LEU A 105 -0.68 -30.90 7.76
C LEU A 105 -2.10 -31.33 8.18
N ARG A 106 -2.24 -32.36 9.03
CA ARG A 106 -3.55 -32.84 9.51
C ARG A 106 -4.36 -31.76 10.25
N TRP A 107 -3.70 -30.94 11.08
CA TRP A 107 -4.37 -29.89 11.85
C TRP A 107 -4.66 -28.68 10.99
N LYS A 108 -3.79 -28.37 10.02
CA LYS A 108 -4.05 -27.37 8.99
C LYS A 108 -5.26 -27.74 8.14
N ALA A 109 -5.38 -29.00 7.71
CA ALA A 109 -6.53 -29.50 6.96
C ALA A 109 -7.82 -29.42 7.79
N TRP A 110 -7.76 -29.79 9.07
CA TRP A 110 -8.90 -29.66 9.97
C TRP A 110 -9.35 -28.20 10.15
N ALA A 111 -8.40 -27.28 10.37
CA ALA A 111 -8.71 -25.85 10.45
C ALA A 111 -9.35 -25.32 9.15
N GLY A 112 -8.85 -25.76 7.99
CA GLY A 112 -9.43 -25.46 6.69
C GLY A 112 -10.87 -25.94 6.57
N LEU A 113 -11.16 -27.16 7.03
CA LEU A 113 -12.50 -27.74 7.02
C LEU A 113 -13.47 -26.99 7.95
N GLN A 114 -13.02 -26.66 9.17
CA GLN A 114 -13.79 -25.86 10.12
C GLN A 114 -14.19 -24.51 9.52
N TYR A 115 -13.25 -23.85 8.83
CA TYR A 115 -13.51 -22.58 8.16
C TYR A 115 -14.45 -22.74 6.97
N ALA A 116 -14.22 -23.73 6.10
CA ALA A 116 -15.00 -23.92 4.89
C ALA A 116 -16.47 -24.26 5.17
N LEU A 117 -16.72 -25.10 6.18
CA LEU A 117 -18.08 -25.56 6.50
C LEU A 117 -18.81 -24.60 7.45
N PHE A 118 -18.11 -24.00 8.40
CA PHE A 118 -18.75 -23.30 9.52
C PHE A 118 -18.27 -21.86 9.72
N ARG A 119 -17.30 -21.38 8.92
CA ARG A 119 -16.65 -20.06 9.09
C ARG A 119 -16.09 -19.85 10.49
N GLN A 120 -15.57 -20.93 11.08
CA GLN A 120 -15.07 -20.97 12.45
C GLN A 120 -13.64 -21.54 12.51
N GLY A 121 -13.05 -21.48 13.70
CA GLY A 121 -11.76 -22.06 13.99
C GLY A 121 -10.60 -21.07 13.86
N PRO A 122 -9.35 -21.56 13.98
CA PRO A 122 -8.15 -20.73 14.10
C PRO A 122 -7.85 -19.86 12.88
N ILE A 123 -8.41 -20.18 11.70
CA ILE A 123 -8.25 -19.37 10.48
C ILE A 123 -8.94 -18.01 10.61
N CYS A 124 -9.95 -17.90 11.48
CA CYS A 124 -10.67 -16.65 11.70
C CYS A 124 -9.97 -15.69 12.68
N SER A 125 -8.92 -16.12 13.38
CA SER A 125 -8.17 -15.25 14.30
C SER A 125 -7.10 -14.44 13.56
N ASN A 126 -6.89 -13.19 13.98
CA ASN A 126 -5.78 -12.34 13.55
C ASN A 126 -4.52 -12.54 14.41
N ILE A 127 -4.51 -13.53 15.31
CA ILE A 127 -3.42 -13.93 16.23
C ILE A 127 -3.22 -12.98 17.42
N ILE A 128 -3.56 -11.69 17.29
CA ILE A 128 -3.37 -10.68 18.34
C ILE A 128 -4.62 -10.61 19.22
N GLU A 129 -4.58 -11.32 20.35
CA GLU A 129 -5.72 -11.45 21.29
C GLU A 129 -5.61 -10.51 22.52
N GLY A 130 -4.52 -9.76 22.65
CA GLY A 130 -4.31 -8.84 23.77
C GLY A 130 -3.31 -7.74 23.43
N GLY A 131 -3.39 -6.64 24.17
CA GLY A 131 -2.51 -5.48 24.02
C GLY A 131 -2.44 -4.66 25.30
N ALA A 132 -1.36 -3.90 25.47
CA ALA A 132 -1.18 -2.98 26.57
C ALA A 132 -0.74 -1.62 26.03
N PHE A 133 -1.19 -0.56 26.68
CA PHE A 133 -0.79 0.81 26.42
C PHE A 133 -0.25 1.39 27.73
N TRP A 134 0.83 2.17 27.63
CA TRP A 134 1.46 2.83 28.76
C TRP A 134 1.65 4.31 28.45
#